data_AF-A0A955Q7L8-F1
#
_entry.id   AF-A0A955Q7L8-F1
#
_cell.length_a   1.000
_cell.length_b   1.000
_cell.length_c   1.000
_cell.angle_alpha   90.00
_cell.angle_beta   90.00
_cell.angle_gamma   90.00
#
_symmetry.space_group_name_H-M   'P 1'
#
loop_
_entity.id
_entity.type
_entity.pdbx_description
1 polymer ?
#
loop_
_entity_poly.entity_id
_entity_poly.type
_entity_poly.pdbx_seq_one_letter_code
_entity_poly.pdbx_strand_id
1 'polypeptide(L)' 'MSHWIVWPSVFILGAVIGSFLTVCVYRVPKGQSVVAPRSACPHCSRQICWYDNVPLLSFIWLLGRCRACHAGIPRR' A
#
# COMPACT_ATOMS: atom_id res chain seq x y z
N MET A 1 -23.37 7.10 -30.36
CA MET A 1 -21.96 7.52 -30.61
C MET A 1 -21.22 7.99 -29.34
N SER A 2 -21.67 7.61 -28.13
CA SER A 2 -21.03 8.00 -26.85
C SER A 2 -20.35 6.84 -26.11
N HIS A 3 -20.51 5.61 -26.60
CA HIS A 3 -20.05 4.38 -25.95
C HIS A 3 -18.53 4.34 -25.76
N TRP A 4 -17.77 4.92 -26.69
CA TRP A 4 -16.30 4.97 -26.67
C TRP A 4 -15.71 5.78 -25.51
N ILE A 5 -16.50 6.66 -24.89
CA ILE A 5 -16.10 7.42 -23.71
C ILE A 5 -16.68 6.75 -22.45
N VAL A 6 -17.94 6.34 -22.51
CA VAL A 6 -18.65 5.77 -21.34
C VAL A 6 -18.01 4.47 -20.87
N TRP A 7 -17.67 3.53 -21.76
CA TRP A 7 -17.13 2.22 -21.36
C TRP A 7 -15.76 2.32 -20.69
N PRO A 8 -14.76 3.05 -21.22
CA PRO A 8 -13.49 3.24 -20.53
C PRO A 8 -13.65 3.94 -19.19
N SER A 9 -14.52 4.97 -19.10
CA SER A 9 -14.74 5.68 -17.84
C SER A 9 -15.34 4.78 -16.77
N VAL A 10 -16.34 3.95 -17.11
CA VAL A 10 -16.93 2.97 -16.18
C VAL A 10 -15.89 1.92 -15.76
N PHE A 11 -15.05 1.45 -16.69
CA PHE A 11 -13.99 0.49 -16.39
C PHE A 11 -12.95 1.07 -15.42
N ILE A 12 -12.47 2.29 -15.67
CA ILE A 12 -11.49 2.98 -14.81
C ILE A 12 -12.09 3.20 -13.42
N LEU A 13 -13.33 3.72 -13.35
CA LEU A 13 -14.01 3.97 -12.08
C LEU A 13 -14.21 2.65 -11.32
N GLY A 14 -14.64 1.59 -12.00
CA GLY A 14 -14.81 0.26 -11.43
C GLY A 14 -13.49 -0.34 -10.92
N ALA A 15 -12.39 -0.16 -11.66
CA ALA A 15 -11.07 -0.63 -11.25
C ALA A 15 -10.56 0.12 -10.00
N VAL A 16 -10.74 1.44 -9.94
CA VAL A 16 -10.38 2.25 -8.76
C VAL A 16 -11.21 1.84 -7.54
N ILE A 17 -12.52 1.70 -7.71
CA ILE A 17 -13.43 1.29 -6.63
C ILE A 17 -13.10 -0.14 -6.16
N GLY A 18 -12.91 -1.08 -7.08
CA GLY A 18 -12.58 -2.48 -6.76
C GLY A 18 -11.24 -2.63 -6.02
N SER A 19 -10.23 -1.86 -6.43
CA SER A 19 -8.93 -1.81 -5.74
C SER A 19 -9.09 -1.30 -4.30
N PHE A 20 -9.85 -0.22 -4.10
CA PHE A 20 -10.10 0.33 -2.77
C PHE A 20 -10.92 -0.63 -1.89
N LEU A 21 -11.99 -1.23 -2.44
CA LEU A 21 -12.83 -2.20 -1.73
C LEU A 21 -12.03 -3.41 -1.26
N THR A 22 -11.05 -3.87 -2.03
CA THR A 22 -10.15 -4.97 -1.64
C THR A 22 -9.39 -4.64 -0.34
N VAL A 23 -8.90 -3.40 -0.22
CA VAL A 23 -8.24 -2.93 1.02
C VAL A 23 -9.24 -2.83 2.17
N CYS A 24 -10.45 -2.33 1.92
CA CYS A 24 -11.51 -2.24 2.92
C CYS A 24 -11.91 -3.62 3.45
N VAL A 25 -12.18 -4.59 2.57
CA VAL A 25 -12.55 -5.97 2.97
C VAL A 25 -11.45 -6.61 3.83
N TYR A 26 -10.18 -6.33 3.54
CA TYR A 26 -9.08 -6.87 4.32
C TYR A 26 -8.91 -6.19 5.69
N ARG A 27 -9.10 -4.87 5.78
CA ARG A 27 -8.79 -4.07 6.99
C ARG A 27 -9.99 -3.81 7.92
N VAL A 28 -11.19 -3.63 7.38
CA VAL A 28 -12.41 -3.29 8.15
C VAL A 28 -12.78 -4.37 9.17
N PRO A 29 -12.80 -5.68 8.85
CA PRO A 29 -13.13 -6.72 9.83
C PRO A 29 -12.10 -6.83 10.95
N LYS A 30 -10.87 -6.37 10.72
CA LYS A 30 -9.78 -6.37 11.70
C LYS A 30 -9.76 -5.10 12.56
N GLY A 31 -10.73 -4.19 12.40
CA GLY A 31 -10.76 -2.89 13.07
C GLY A 31 -9.56 -2.01 12.71
N GLN A 32 -8.85 -2.33 11.63
CA GLN A 32 -7.65 -1.63 11.23
C GLN A 32 -8.03 -0.41 10.40
N SER A 33 -7.40 0.71 10.72
CA SER A 33 -7.48 1.93 9.94
C SER A 33 -7.20 1.66 8.44
N VAL A 34 -8.06 2.15 7.56
CA VAL A 34 -7.84 2.07 6.10
C VAL A 34 -6.72 3.04 5.68
N VAL A 35 -6.55 4.13 6.43
CA VAL A 35 -5.64 5.26 6.14
C VAL A 35 -4.37 5.24 7.02
N ALA A 36 -4.43 4.59 8.18
CA ALA A 36 -3.39 4.51 9.21
C ALA A 36 -3.29 3.06 9.74
N PRO A 37 -2.38 2.70 10.66
CA PRO A 37 -1.09 3.35 10.83
C PRO A 37 -0.26 3.18 9.56
N ARG A 38 0.66 4.12 9.35
CA ARG A 38 1.75 3.90 8.39
C ARG A 38 2.56 2.71 8.87
N SER A 39 3.04 1.87 7.95
CA SER A 39 3.95 0.77 8.27
C SER A 39 5.04 1.29 9.20
N ALA A 40 5.25 0.65 10.35
CA ALA A 40 6.30 1.03 11.29
C ALA A 40 7.33 -0.10 11.35
N CYS A 41 8.60 0.26 11.52
CA CYS A 41 9.64 -0.74 11.68
C CYS A 41 9.43 -1.49 13.01
N PRO A 42 9.41 -2.84 13.03
CA PRO A 42 9.23 -3.61 14.26
C PRO A 42 10.41 -3.50 15.23
N HIS A 43 11.59 -3.06 14.77
CA HIS A 43 12.79 -2.95 15.60
C HIS A 43 12.96 -1.57 16.24
N CYS A 44 12.70 -0.48 15.51
CA CYS A 44 12.95 0.89 15.98
C CYS A 44 11.68 1.72 16.15
N SER A 45 10.50 1.15 15.86
CA SER A 45 9.20 1.83 15.93
C SER A 45 9.08 3.09 15.05
N ARG A 46 10.08 3.35 14.19
CA ARG A 46 10.05 4.48 13.27
C ARG A 46 9.00 4.21 12.19
N GLN A 47 8.18 5.22 11.90
CA GLN A 47 7.28 5.16 10.76
C GLN A 47 8.10 5.05 9.47
N ILE A 48 7.75 4.07 8.64
CA ILE A 48 8.31 3.85 7.32
C ILE A 48 7.70 4.91 6.41
N CYS A 49 8.56 5.65 5.69
CA CYS A 49 8.12 6.63 4.73
C CYS A 49 7.32 5.95 3.61
N TRP A 50 6.35 6.67 3.04
CA TRP A 50 5.47 6.12 2.00
C TRP A 50 6.24 5.57 0.79
N TYR A 51 7.37 6.19 0.42
CA TYR A 51 8.23 5.72 -0.67
C TYR A 51 9.03 4.45 -0.34
N ASP A 52 9.29 4.18 0.94
CA ASP A 52 9.93 2.93 1.38
C ASP A 52 8.94 1.74 1.34
N ASN A 53 7.63 2.00 1.22
CA ASN A 53 6.62 0.95 0.98
C ASN A 53 6.52 0.52 -0.49
N VAL A 54 7.24 1.15 -1.43
CA VAL A 54 7.22 0.77 -2.85
C VAL A 54 8.13 -0.44 -3.06
N PRO A 55 7.61 -1.67 -3.22
CA PRO A 55 8.38 -2.89 -2.99
C PRO A 55 9.62 -3.03 -3.87
N LEU A 56 9.54 -2.62 -5.13
CA LEU A 56 10.64 -2.72 -6.09
C LEU A 56 11.73 -1.67 -5.84
N LEU A 57 11.32 -0.41 -5.70
CA LEU A 57 12.24 0.72 -5.49
C LEU A 57 12.93 0.64 -4.13
N SER A 58 12.17 0.34 -3.08
CA SER A 58 12.72 0.25 -1.72
C SER A 58 13.54 -1.02 -1.50
N PHE A 59 13.25 -2.13 -2.18
CA PHE A 59 14.09 -3.32 -2.10
C PHE A 59 15.45 -3.11 -2.76
N ILE A 60 15.52 -2.44 -3.91
CA ILE A 60 16.81 -2.14 -4.56
C ILE A 60 17.65 -1.19 -3.68
N TRP A 61 17.02 -0.18 -3.08
CA TRP A 61 17.75 0.83 -2.30
C TRP A 61 18.10 0.36 -0.88
N LEU A 62 17.18 -0.31 -0.19
CA LEU A 62 17.32 -0.69 1.21
C LEU A 62 17.62 -2.18 1.43
N LEU A 63 17.58 -3.02 0.38
CA LEU A 63 17.80 -4.46 0.47
C LEU A 63 16.90 -5.15 1.52
N GLY A 64 15.66 -4.66 1.67
CA GLY A 64 14.72 -5.16 2.66
C GLY A 64 15.05 -4.76 4.10
N ARG A 65 15.86 -3.72 4.32
CA ARG A 65 16.23 -3.21 5.65
C ARG A 65 15.53 -1.90 5.96
N CYS A 66 15.34 -1.60 7.25
CA CYS A 66 14.84 -0.29 7.68
C CYS A 66 15.89 0.80 7.45
N ARG A 67 15.48 1.96 6.93
CA ARG A 67 16.37 3.12 6.73
C ARG A 67 16.99 3.66 8.02
N ALA A 68 16.26 3.58 9.14
CA ALA A 68 16.65 4.22 10.40
C ALA A 68 17.56 3.33 11.26
N CYS A 69 17.29 2.02 11.30
CA CYS A 69 18.02 1.09 12.18
C CYS A 69 18.74 -0.03 11.42
N HIS A 70 18.67 -0.07 10.09
CA HIS A 70 19.26 -1.09 9.22
C HIS A 70 18.88 -2.55 9.53
N ALA A 71 17.90 -2.77 10.43
CA ALA A 71 17.37 -4.09 10.72
C ALA A 71 16.52 -4.59 9.55
N GLY A 72 16.57 -5.89 9.27
CA GLY A 72 15.74 -6.52 8.26
C GLY A 72 14.26 -6.34 8.58
N ILE A 73 13.45 -5.95 7.60
CA ILE A 73 12.00 -5.91 7.74
C ILE A 73 11.49 -7.31 7.40
N PRO A 74 10.98 -8.09 8.38
CA PRO A 74 10.52 -9.44 8.13
C PRO A 74 9.33 -9.43 7.17
N ARG A 75 9.33 -10.34 6.19
CA ARG A 75 8.16 -10.57 5.33
C ARG A 75 7.11 -11.30 6.16
N ARG A 76 5.99 -10.66 6.47
CA ARG A 76 4.84 -11.25 7.16
C ARG A 76 3.63 -11.21 6.26
#